data_AF-A0A382X3R2-F1
#
_entry.id   AF-A0A382X3R2-F1
#
_cell.length_a   1.000
_cell.length_b   1.000
_cell.length_c   1.000
_cell.angle_alpha   90.00
_cell.angle_beta   90.00
_cell.angle_gamma   90.00
#
_symmetry.space_group_name_H-M   'P 1'
#
loop_
_entity.id
_entity.type
_entity.pdbx_description
1 polymer ?
#
loop_
_entity_poly.entity_id
_entity_poly.type
_entity_poly.pdbx_seq_one_letter_code
_entity_poly.pdbx_strand_id
1 'polypeptide(L)' 'MKFIVIVNPHGGKKQGTNLLKKVKPMFDAKGAELFIVETTFAGHARELVNQIKLDHYDGFIAIGGDG' A
#
# COMPACT_ATOMS: atom_id res chain seq x y z
N MET A 1 2.23 10.94 10.97
CA MET A 1 1.87 9.51 10.88
C MET A 1 2.49 8.97 9.60
N LYS A 2 3.03 7.76 9.60
CA LYS A 2 3.69 7.12 8.45
C LYS A 2 3.05 5.77 8.19
N PHE A 3 2.60 5.54 6.97
CA PHE A 3 2.02 4.27 6.55
C PHE A 3 2.75 3.70 5.35
N ILE A 4 2.88 2.38 5.30
CA ILE A 4 3.25 1.67 4.08
C ILE A 4 1.98 1.28 3.37
N VAL A 5 1.89 1.58 2.08
CA VAL A 5 0.76 1.20 1.23
C VAL A 5 1.27 0.30 0.13
N ILE A 6 0.87 -0.97 0.14
CA ILE A 6 1.12 -1.88 -0.97
C ILE A 6 -0.09 -1.91 -1.88
N VAL A 7 0.12 -1.74 -3.19
CA VAL A 7 -0.95 -1.75 -4.19
C VAL A 7 -0.68 -2.84 -5.22
N ASN A 8 -1.67 -3.70 -5.46
CA ASN A 8 -1.67 -4.59 -6.62
C ASN A 8 -2.37 -3.92 -7.81
N PRO A 9 -1.63 -3.39 -8.81
CA PRO A 9 -2.23 -2.72 -9.96
C PRO A 9 -3.01 -3.67 -10.87
N HIS A 10 -2.70 -4.98 -10.82
CA HIS A 10 -3.28 -5.99 -11.69
C HIS A 10 -4.37 -6.84 -11.03
N GLY A 11 -4.62 -6.65 -9.73
CA GLY A 11 -5.59 -7.43 -8.96
C GLY A 11 -7.05 -7.19 -9.39
N GLY A 12 -7.80 -8.28 -9.55
CA GLY A 12 -9.25 -8.25 -9.80
C GLY A 12 -9.66 -7.31 -10.95
N LYS A 13 -10.47 -6.29 -10.64
CA LYS A 13 -10.97 -5.28 -11.60
C LYS A 13 -9.93 -4.22 -12.00
N LYS A 14 -8.65 -4.38 -11.64
CA LYS A 14 -7.57 -3.42 -11.93
C LYS A 14 -7.85 -2.01 -11.39
N GLN A 15 -8.50 -1.94 -10.23
CA GLN A 15 -8.91 -0.68 -9.61
C GLN A 15 -7.97 -0.20 -8.49
N GLY A 16 -6.94 -1.00 -8.13
CA GLY A 16 -6.04 -0.68 -7.00
C GLY A 16 -5.41 0.70 -7.11
N THR A 17 -4.84 1.04 -8.28
CA THR A 17 -4.23 2.36 -8.52
C THR A 17 -5.26 3.49 -8.49
N ASN A 18 -6.48 3.26 -8.97
CA ASN A 18 -7.55 4.27 -8.92
C ASN A 18 -8.06 4.48 -7.49
N LEU A 19 -8.15 3.41 -6.69
CA LEU A 19 -8.51 3.49 -5.29
C LEU A 19 -7.43 4.24 -4.49
N LEU A 20 -6.16 3.94 -4.72
CA LEU A 20 -5.02 4.67 -4.16
C LEU A 20 -5.15 6.18 -4.41
N LYS A 21 -5.42 6.59 -5.65
CA LYS A 21 -5.62 8.01 -6.01
C LYS A 21 -6.77 8.66 -5.26
N LYS A 22 -7.84 7.92 -4.94
CA LYS A 22 -9.00 8.42 -4.18
C LYS A 22 -8.71 8.54 -2.68
N VAL A 23 -7.96 7.60 -2.10
CA VAL A 23 -7.70 7.60 -0.65
C VAL A 23 -6.51 8.47 -0.27
N LYS A 24 -5.50 8.62 -1.14
CA LYS A 24 -4.29 9.42 -0.88
C LYS A 24 -4.60 10.84 -0.35
N PRO A 25 -5.52 11.61 -0.94
CA PRO A 25 -5.86 12.95 -0.44
C PRO A 25 -6.38 12.96 1.01
N MET A 26 -7.02 11.88 1.47
CA MET A 26 -7.51 11.79 2.85
C MET A 26 -6.37 11.66 3.85
N PHE A 27 -5.32 10.91 3.49
CA PHE A 27 -4.10 10.80 4.28
C PHE A 27 -3.30 12.10 4.25
N ASP A 28 -3.14 12.70 3.06
CA ASP A 28 -2.45 13.98 2.88
C ASP A 28 -3.12 15.08 3.72
N ALA A 29 -4.46 15.15 3.74
CA ALA A 29 -5.23 16.11 4.54
C ALA A 29 -5.05 15.95 6.06
N LYS A 30 -4.58 14.79 6.51
CA LYS A 30 -4.25 14.52 7.93
C LYS A 30 -2.75 14.66 8.22
N GLY A 31 -1.94 15.11 7.26
CA GLY A 31 -0.49 15.19 7.40
C GLY A 31 0.17 13.81 7.54
N ALA A 32 -0.45 12.77 6.98
CA ALA A 32 0.12 11.42 6.95
C ALA A 32 1.04 11.25 5.75
N GLU A 33 2.18 10.61 5.98
CA GLU A 33 3.14 10.22 4.95
C GLU A 33 2.82 8.80 4.48
N LEU A 34 2.69 8.62 3.17
CA LEU A 34 2.41 7.33 2.55
C LEU A 34 3.62 6.86 1.75
N PHE A 35 4.20 5.74 2.17
CA PHE A 35 5.22 5.02 1.40
C PHE A 35 4.52 3.99 0.50
N ILE A 36 4.33 4.34 -0.76
CA ILE A 36 3.53 3.56 -1.71
C ILE A 36 4.44 2.62 -2.51
N VAL A 37 4.09 1.34 -2.56
CA VAL A 37 4.80 0.32 -3.33
C VAL A 37 3.82 -0.45 -4.20
N GLU A 38 4.08 -0.52 -5.50
CA GLU A 38 3.29 -1.34 -6.42
C GLU A 38 3.86 -2.75 -6.51
N THR A 39 3.01 -3.78 -6.41
CA THR A 39 3.45 -5.17 -6.52
C THR A 39 3.62 -5.57 -7.98
N THR A 40 4.71 -6.27 -8.30
CA THR A 40 5.04 -6.69 -9.67
C THR A 40 4.85 -8.19 -9.90
N PHE A 41 4.74 -9.01 -8.84
CA PHE A 41 4.53 -10.46 -8.92
C PHE A 41 3.81 -11.01 -7.68
N ALA A 42 3.29 -12.24 -7.78
CA ALA A 42 2.63 -12.93 -6.67
C ALA A 42 3.60 -13.18 -5.52
N GLY A 43 3.23 -12.80 -4.30
CA GLY A 43 4.11 -12.90 -3.13
C GLY A 43 5.04 -11.70 -2.91
N HIS A 44 5.10 -10.73 -3.83
CA HIS A 44 5.94 -9.53 -3.65
C HIS A 44 5.60 -8.76 -2.36
N ALA A 45 4.31 -8.65 -2.02
CA ALA A 45 3.87 -8.03 -0.76
C ALA A 45 4.46 -8.73 0.47
N ARG A 46 4.51 -10.08 0.45
CA ARG A 46 5.09 -10.88 1.52
C ARG A 46 6.60 -10.69 1.62
N GLU A 47 7.30 -10.66 0.49
CA GLU A 47 8.74 -10.36 0.48
C GLU A 47 9.04 -8.97 1.05
N LEU A 48 8.25 -7.97 0.64
CA LEU A 48 8.43 -6.59 1.09
C LEU A 48 8.26 -6.47 2.61
N VAL A 49 7.22 -7.09 3.18
CA VAL A 49 6.99 -7.08 4.64
C VAL A 49 8.12 -7.76 5.40
N ASN A 50 8.74 -8.80 4.84
CA ASN A 50 9.89 -9.46 5.47
C ASN A 50 11.18 -8.63 5.41
N GLN A 51 11.28 -7.70 4.46
CA GLN A 51 12.47 -6.84 4.28
C GLN A 51 12.35 -5.51 5.00
N ILE A 52 11.13 -5.03 5.28
CA ILE A 52 10.89 -3.74 5.90
C ILE A 52 10.79 -3.87 7.42
N LYS A 53 11.52 -3.01 8.14
CA LYS A 53 11.30 -2.80 9.57
C LYS A 53 10.07 -1.91 9.76
N LEU A 54 9.02 -2.48 10.37
CA LEU A 54 7.77 -1.77 10.65
C LEU A 54 7.87 -0.81 11.84
N ASP A 55 8.97 -0.84 12.58
CA ASP A 55 9.23 -0.07 13.81
C ASP A 55 9.00 1.45 13.69
N HIS A 56 9.11 1.99 12.47
CA HIS A 56 8.96 3.42 12.18
C HIS A 56 7.65 3.78 11.47
N TYR A 57 6.72 2.82 11.33
CA TYR A 57 5.45 3.00 10.65
C TYR A 57 4.29 2.76 11.60
N ASP A 58 3.27 3.61 11.50
CA ASP A 58 2.05 3.52 12.29
C ASP A 58 1.09 2.45 11.75
N GLY A 59 1.32 1.98 10.53
CA GLY A 59 0.52 0.91 9.96
C GLY A 59 0.93 0.48 8.56
N PHE A 60 0.40 -0.68 8.17
CA PHE A 60 0.56 -1.28 6.87
C PHE A 60 -0.81 -1.43 6.21
N ILE A 61 -0.94 -0.96 4.98
CA ILE A 61 -2.18 -0.90 4.23
C ILE A 61 -1.99 -1.70 2.94
N ALA A 62 -2.82 -2.72 2.75
CA ALA A 62 -2.87 -3.46 1.49
C ALA A 62 -4.07 -2.98 0.64
N ILE A 63 -3.82 -2.64 -0.61
CA ILE A 63 -4.83 -2.33 -1.63
C ILE A 63 -4.78 -3.44 -2.68
N GLY A 64 -5.67 -4.43 -2.54
CA GLY A 64 -5.70 -5.63 -3.36
C GLY A 64 -6.90 -6.52 -3.04
N GLY A 65 -6.85 -7.77 -3.47
CA GLY A 65 -7.76 -8.82 -3.00
C GLY A 65 -7.21 -9.53 -1.77
N ASP A 66 -7.77 -10.70 -1.42
CA ASP A 66 -7.42 -11.46 -0.20
C ASP A 66 -6.04 -12.16 -0.25
N GLY A 67 -5.33 -12.09 -1.38
CA GLY A 67 -4.10 -12.85 -1.64
C GLY A 67 -2.81 -12.21 -1.13
#